data_AF-D8Q413-F1
#
_entry.id   AF-D8Q413-F1
#
_cell.length_a   1.000
_cell.length_b   1.000
_cell.length_c   1.000
_cell.angle_alpha   90.00
_cell.angle_beta   90.00
_cell.angle_gamma   90.00
#
_symmetry.space_group_name_H-M   'P 1'
#
loop_
_entity.id
_entity.type
_entity.pdbx_description
1 polymer ?
#
loop_
_entity_poly.entity_id
_entity_poly.type
_entity_poly.pdbx_seq_one_letter_code
_entity_poly.pdbx_strand_id
1 'polypeptide(L)'
;MTDKQAYLAAKYMSGPKADAILSKVGKKKKRKAPAASAPAPSGGVVVHDDSAWGEQREEEEEDLTEAVVASDRKFKKRKVARAEEGSGWTTVAGGEGGSTIKQEDDGTPPPAEDEKPMVVDATAPFTGGLVSAAQLKKILPQSAPAPEESPEDIARAQETVYRDASGRKIDTKAAKAEAARLKREREEKEAAKMEWGKGLVQRQEREKQREELEKNRSLPFSRYKDDKELNEMQKEKEIWNDPMAAFLSKKRTKGPRKPEYTGPPPPPNRFGIKPGYRWDGVDRGNGFEKKLFQAQNSRKRTGLESYQWGAEDM
;
A
#
# COMPACT_ATOMS: atom_id res chain seq x y z
N MET A 1 -40.11 20.02 9.40
CA MET A 1 -38.92 20.00 8.53
C MET A 1 -38.79 21.40 7.97
N THR A 2 -37.65 22.08 8.19
CA THR A 2 -37.45 23.44 7.65
C THR A 2 -37.33 23.34 6.13
N ASP A 3 -37.92 24.28 5.38
CA ASP A 3 -37.85 24.29 3.90
C ASP A 3 -36.41 24.24 3.37
N LYS A 4 -35.44 24.73 4.17
CA LYS A 4 -34.01 24.62 3.90
C LYS A 4 -33.50 23.17 3.82
N GLN A 5 -33.99 22.27 4.68
CA GLN A 5 -33.59 20.86 4.64
C GLN A 5 -34.13 20.14 3.39
N ALA A 6 -35.34 20.49 2.96
CA ALA A 6 -35.91 19.97 1.71
C ALA A 6 -35.16 20.50 0.48
N TYR A 7 -34.81 21.79 0.47
CA TYR A 7 -34.01 22.40 -0.59
C TYR A 7 -32.61 21.75 -0.70
N LEU A 8 -31.93 21.57 0.43
CA LEU A 8 -30.63 20.91 0.47
C LEU A 8 -30.74 19.44 0.03
N ALA A 9 -31.77 18.73 0.47
CA ALA A 9 -32.01 17.35 0.06
C ALA A 9 -32.30 17.22 -1.44
N ALA A 10 -33.07 18.13 -2.04
CA ALA A 10 -33.42 18.10 -3.46
C ALA A 10 -32.26 18.48 -4.39
N LYS A 11 -31.38 19.40 -3.97
CA LYS A 11 -30.33 19.96 -4.83
C LYS A 11 -28.94 19.41 -4.56
N TYR A 12 -28.66 18.95 -3.34
CA TYR A 12 -27.29 18.69 -2.88
C TYR A 12 -27.11 17.38 -2.11
N MET A 13 -28.15 16.60 -1.85
CA MET A 13 -28.02 15.27 -1.23
C MET A 13 -28.57 14.18 -2.15
N SER A 14 -27.96 13.00 -2.09
CA SER A 14 -28.44 11.80 -2.78
C SER A 14 -28.43 10.60 -1.83
N GLY A 15 -29.29 9.62 -2.12
CA GLY A 15 -29.40 8.38 -1.35
C GLY A 15 -30.54 8.37 -0.30
N PRO A 16 -30.61 7.30 0.51
CA PRO A 16 -31.81 6.96 1.31
C PRO A 16 -32.24 8.06 2.28
N LYS A 17 -31.29 8.86 2.77
CA LYS A 17 -31.54 9.98 3.68
C LYS A 17 -32.17 11.18 2.96
N ALA A 18 -31.81 11.44 1.71
CA ALA A 18 -32.46 12.47 0.90
C ALA A 18 -33.90 12.08 0.58
N ASP A 19 -34.14 10.81 0.23
CA ASP A 19 -35.48 10.28 -0.08
C ASP A 19 -36.41 10.29 1.14
N ALA A 20 -35.89 9.99 2.33
CA ALA A 20 -36.64 10.08 3.58
C ALA A 20 -37.06 11.53 3.94
N ILE A 21 -36.22 12.51 3.59
CA ILE A 21 -36.52 13.93 3.83
C ILE A 21 -37.55 14.43 2.81
N LEU A 22 -37.38 14.06 1.54
CA LEU A 22 -38.28 14.46 0.45
C LEU A 22 -39.66 13.80 0.54
N SER A 23 -39.75 12.55 1.02
CA SER A 23 -41.04 11.86 1.20
C SER A 23 -41.89 12.44 2.33
N LYS A 24 -41.26 13.03 3.36
CA LYS A 24 -41.95 13.62 4.52
C LYS A 24 -42.51 15.02 4.24
N VAL A 25 -42.05 15.68 3.17
CA VAL A 25 -42.56 16.97 2.69
C VAL A 25 -43.66 16.68 1.67
N GLY A 26 -44.90 16.60 2.13
CA GLY A 26 -46.06 16.22 1.33
C GLY A 26 -46.19 17.04 0.03
N LYS A 27 -46.49 16.35 -1.09
CA LYS A 27 -46.70 16.96 -2.40
C LYS A 27 -47.91 17.90 -2.38
N LYS A 28 -47.69 19.23 -2.47
CA LYS A 28 -48.76 20.18 -2.78
C LYS A 28 -49.27 19.90 -4.20
N LYS A 29 -50.54 19.50 -4.31
CA LYS A 29 -51.29 19.30 -5.57
C LYS A 29 -51.23 20.59 -6.41
N LYS A 30 -50.53 20.55 -7.55
CA LYS A 30 -50.54 21.65 -8.54
C LYS A 30 -51.84 21.58 -9.34
N ARG A 31 -52.67 22.62 -9.27
CA ARG A 31 -53.89 22.79 -10.10
C ARG A 31 -53.48 23.02 -11.56
N LYS A 32 -54.23 22.40 -12.47
CA LYS A 32 -54.07 22.45 -13.94
C LYS A 32 -54.86 23.66 -14.50
N ALA A 33 -54.25 24.42 -15.40
CA ALA A 33 -54.92 25.36 -16.32
C ALA A 33 -54.09 25.44 -17.64
N PRO A 34 -54.72 25.79 -18.79
CA PRO A 34 -54.43 25.19 -20.09
C PRO A 34 -53.46 25.96 -20.98
N ALA A 35 -53.07 25.28 -22.07
CA ALA A 35 -52.06 25.66 -23.05
C ALA A 35 -52.51 26.74 -24.05
N ALA A 36 -51.55 27.55 -24.53
CA ALA A 36 -51.57 28.17 -25.87
C ALA A 36 -50.15 28.59 -26.34
N SER A 37 -49.79 28.09 -27.53
CA SER A 37 -48.96 28.65 -28.63
C SER A 37 -47.62 29.39 -28.37
N ALA A 38 -46.58 28.89 -29.06
CA ALA A 38 -45.29 29.54 -29.34
C ALA A 38 -45.36 30.43 -30.63
N PRO A 39 -44.25 30.98 -31.18
CA PRO A 39 -43.43 32.10 -30.69
C PRO A 39 -43.14 33.18 -31.78
N ALA A 40 -42.38 34.25 -31.41
CA ALA A 40 -41.45 35.10 -32.23
C ALA A 40 -41.64 36.65 -32.06
N PRO A 41 -40.76 37.55 -32.58
CA PRO A 41 -39.76 38.27 -31.75
C PRO A 41 -39.68 39.82 -31.99
N SER A 42 -39.06 40.55 -31.05
CA SER A 42 -38.40 41.89 -31.16
C SER A 42 -38.38 42.50 -29.74
N GLY A 43 -37.32 43.13 -29.22
CA GLY A 43 -36.47 44.15 -29.81
C GLY A 43 -36.84 45.49 -29.16
N GLY A 44 -36.17 45.88 -28.08
CA GLY A 44 -36.44 47.12 -27.34
C GLY A 44 -35.27 47.56 -26.46
N VAL A 45 -34.66 48.68 -26.85
CA VAL A 45 -33.55 49.45 -26.24
C VAL A 45 -34.04 50.14 -24.95
N VAL A 46 -33.21 50.43 -23.95
CA VAL A 46 -32.63 51.75 -23.50
C VAL A 46 -32.15 51.43 -22.04
N VAL A 47 -30.97 51.77 -21.50
CA VAL A 47 -30.44 53.08 -21.09
C VAL A 47 -28.94 52.90 -20.76
N HIS A 48 -28.09 53.74 -21.35
CA HIS A 48 -26.73 54.04 -20.88
C HIS A 48 -26.85 54.96 -19.67
N ASP A 49 -26.22 54.60 -18.55
CA ASP A 49 -25.95 55.56 -17.48
C ASP A 49 -24.49 55.45 -17.07
N ASP A 50 -23.85 56.60 -17.12
CA ASP A 50 -22.44 56.82 -16.90
C ASP A 50 -22.06 56.58 -15.43
N SER A 51 -20.95 55.89 -15.21
CA SER A 51 -20.25 55.93 -13.93
C SER A 51 -18.74 55.89 -14.18
N ALA A 52 -18.24 57.09 -14.46
CA ALA A 52 -16.83 57.43 -14.51
C ALA A 52 -16.23 57.47 -13.10
N TRP A 53 -15.27 56.59 -12.84
CA TRP A 53 -14.27 56.67 -11.77
C TRP A 53 -13.13 55.72 -12.19
N GLY A 54 -11.87 56.08 -12.35
CA GLY A 54 -11.10 57.32 -12.18
C GLY A 54 -9.66 56.85 -12.41
N GLU A 55 -9.00 57.39 -13.43
CA GLU A 55 -7.59 57.12 -13.72
C GLU A 55 -6.76 58.10 -12.89
N GLN A 56 -6.01 57.57 -11.92
CA GLN A 56 -4.89 58.29 -11.31
C GLN A 56 -3.73 57.33 -11.11
N ARG A 57 -2.62 57.75 -11.69
CA ARG A 57 -1.30 57.12 -11.69
C ARG A 57 -0.45 58.04 -10.82
N GLU A 58 -0.04 57.55 -9.65
CA GLU A 58 1.07 58.12 -8.88
C GLU A 58 1.77 56.98 -8.15
N GLU A 59 3.10 57.09 -8.17
CA GLU A 59 4.08 56.23 -7.51
C GLU A 59 4.00 56.44 -6.00
N GLU A 60 4.11 55.37 -5.22
CA GLU A 60 4.72 55.45 -3.89
C GLU A 60 5.25 54.09 -3.47
N GLU A 61 6.45 54.15 -2.90
CA GLU A 61 7.34 53.06 -2.55
C GLU A 61 6.91 52.34 -1.26
N GLU A 62 7.54 51.19 -1.00
CA GLU A 62 7.71 50.58 0.33
C GLU A 62 6.46 50.01 1.04
N ASP A 63 6.22 48.70 0.81
CA ASP A 63 5.91 47.79 1.92
C ASP A 63 6.39 46.36 1.58
N LEU A 64 7.70 46.18 1.75
CA LEU A 64 8.39 44.90 1.84
C LEU A 64 8.12 44.29 3.21
N THR A 65 7.04 43.52 3.35
CA THR A 65 6.85 42.62 4.51
C THR A 65 6.83 41.15 4.07
N GLU A 66 8.02 40.56 4.14
CA GLU A 66 8.28 39.28 4.80
C GLU A 66 7.52 38.04 4.28
N ALA A 67 7.96 37.55 3.11
CA ALA A 67 7.69 36.18 2.69
C ALA A 67 8.51 35.18 3.55
N VAL A 68 7.83 34.53 4.49
CA VAL A 68 8.35 33.38 5.26
C VAL A 68 8.56 32.19 4.31
N VAL A 69 9.75 32.11 3.72
CA VAL A 69 10.23 30.94 2.98
C VAL A 69 10.82 29.96 3.98
N ALA A 70 10.02 28.96 4.36
CA ALA A 70 10.44 27.81 5.15
C ALA A 70 11.61 27.07 4.46
N SER A 71 12.84 27.36 4.91
CA SER A 71 14.07 26.70 4.49
C SER A 71 14.29 25.42 5.29
N ASP A 72 13.39 24.43 5.14
CA ASP A 72 13.61 23.08 5.65
C ASP A 72 14.00 22.14 4.51
N ARG A 73 15.32 22.09 4.25
CA ARG A 73 16.00 20.98 3.54
C ARG A 73 17.52 21.14 3.60
N LYS A 74 18.10 21.12 4.80
CA LYS A 74 19.55 20.88 4.98
C LYS A 74 19.80 19.40 5.27
N PHE A 75 19.90 18.64 4.18
CA PHE A 75 20.41 17.28 4.16
C PHE A 75 21.83 17.27 4.73
N LYS A 76 22.03 16.57 5.84
CA LYS A 76 23.32 16.42 6.52
C LYS A 76 24.21 15.51 5.67
N LYS A 77 25.03 16.11 4.80
CA LYS A 77 26.11 15.40 4.09
C LYS A 77 27.10 14.89 5.13
N ARG A 78 27.07 13.57 5.40
CA ARG A 78 28.19 12.87 6.03
C ARG A 78 29.34 12.85 5.03
N LYS A 79 30.44 13.49 5.41
CA LYS A 79 31.74 13.48 4.75
C LYS A 79 32.29 12.06 4.89
N VAL A 80 32.22 11.26 3.83
CA VAL A 80 32.96 10.00 3.73
C VAL A 80 34.29 10.34 3.08
N ALA A 81 35.36 10.17 3.85
CA ALA A 81 36.72 10.25 3.35
C ALA A 81 36.98 9.08 2.39
N ARG A 82 37.71 9.40 1.33
CA ARG A 82 38.26 8.51 0.30
C ARG A 82 38.97 7.31 0.95
N ALA A 83 38.51 6.10 0.62
CA ALA A 83 39.27 4.86 0.76
C ALA A 83 38.89 3.94 -0.41
N GLU A 84 39.92 3.27 -0.91
CA GLU A 84 40.01 2.56 -2.18
C GLU A 84 39.13 1.30 -2.28
N GLU A 85 38.87 0.94 -3.53
CA GLU A 85 38.57 -0.38 -4.10
C GLU A 85 38.32 -1.54 -3.12
N GLY A 86 37.07 -2.04 -3.11
CA GLY A 86 36.74 -3.30 -2.45
C GLY A 86 35.24 -3.60 -2.39
N SER A 87 34.73 -4.30 -3.40
CA SER A 87 33.68 -5.33 -3.32
C SER A 87 32.64 -5.20 -2.19
N GLY A 88 31.49 -4.58 -2.48
CA GLY A 88 30.31 -4.54 -1.61
C GLY A 88 29.52 -5.86 -1.60
N TRP A 89 30.05 -6.89 -0.94
CA TRP A 89 29.28 -8.07 -0.53
C TRP A 89 29.40 -8.26 0.98
N THR A 90 28.26 -8.39 1.65
CA THR A 90 28.18 -8.77 3.06
C THR A 90 27.52 -10.13 3.12
N THR A 91 28.29 -11.17 3.44
CA THR A 91 27.80 -12.52 3.69
C THR A 91 27.38 -12.65 5.15
N VAL A 92 26.19 -13.19 5.38
CA VAL A 92 25.70 -13.60 6.70
C VAL A 92 25.94 -15.10 6.82
N ALA A 93 27.02 -15.50 7.50
CA ALA A 93 27.17 -16.82 8.11
C ALA A 93 28.40 -16.89 9.03
N GLY A 94 28.17 -17.19 10.32
CA GLY A 94 29.00 -18.04 11.18
C GLY A 94 30.34 -17.51 11.70
N GLY A 95 30.51 -17.47 13.03
CA GLY A 95 31.83 -17.37 13.65
C GLY A 95 31.80 -17.00 15.13
N GLU A 96 32.10 -17.96 15.98
CA GLU A 96 32.19 -17.91 17.44
C GLU A 96 33.31 -16.99 17.95
N GLY A 97 33.20 -16.53 19.22
CA GLY A 97 34.33 -15.92 19.94
C GLY A 97 33.89 -14.87 20.97
N GLY A 98 33.82 -15.26 22.24
CA GLY A 98 33.26 -14.45 23.32
C GLY A 98 34.14 -13.35 23.90
N SER A 99 33.57 -12.57 24.82
CA SER A 99 34.27 -12.06 26.01
C SER A 99 33.29 -11.51 27.06
N THR A 100 33.44 -12.02 28.29
CA THR A 100 33.43 -11.27 29.55
C THR A 100 32.24 -10.36 29.88
N ILE A 101 31.31 -10.95 30.66
CA ILE A 101 30.38 -10.24 31.54
C ILE A 101 31.18 -9.58 32.67
N LYS A 102 31.06 -8.26 32.78
CA LYS A 102 31.54 -7.46 33.91
C LYS A 102 30.57 -7.61 35.08
N GLN A 103 31.18 -7.83 36.24
CA GLN A 103 30.62 -7.85 37.58
C GLN A 103 30.57 -6.41 38.10
N GLU A 104 29.40 -5.93 38.50
CA GLU A 104 29.24 -4.76 39.37
C GLU A 104 28.13 -5.09 40.38
N ASP A 105 28.56 -5.19 41.64
CA ASP A 105 27.77 -5.34 42.85
C ASP A 105 27.08 -4.02 43.20
N ASP A 106 25.81 -4.07 43.61
CA ASP A 106 25.23 -3.10 44.54
C ASP A 106 23.92 -3.62 45.17
N GLY A 107 23.99 -3.98 46.46
CA GLY A 107 22.98 -3.70 47.48
C GLY A 107 21.65 -4.48 47.45
N THR A 108 21.62 -5.69 48.01
CA THR A 108 20.38 -6.31 48.53
C THR A 108 20.53 -6.64 50.03
N PRO A 109 19.54 -6.32 50.91
CA PRO A 109 19.69 -6.41 52.37
C PRO A 109 19.75 -7.87 52.89
N PRO A 110 20.33 -8.11 54.08
CA PRO A 110 20.52 -9.46 54.62
C PRO A 110 19.18 -10.14 55.00
N PRO A 111 19.02 -11.45 54.73
CA PRO A 111 17.85 -12.21 55.17
C PRO A 111 17.87 -12.47 56.68
N ALA A 112 16.67 -12.50 57.28
CA ALA A 112 16.44 -12.61 58.71
C ALA A 112 16.80 -13.98 59.31
N GLU A 113 17.24 -13.97 60.57
CA GLU A 113 17.54 -15.15 61.38
C GLU A 113 16.26 -15.89 61.79
N ASP A 114 15.82 -16.91 61.05
CA ASP A 114 14.82 -17.87 61.55
C ASP A 114 14.84 -19.23 60.84
N GLU A 115 16.03 -19.72 60.50
CA GLU A 115 16.25 -21.11 60.07
C GLU A 115 17.42 -21.74 60.84
N LYS A 116 17.19 -21.97 62.13
CA LYS A 116 18.04 -22.89 62.90
C LYS A 116 17.65 -24.32 62.53
N PRO A 117 18.59 -25.23 62.22
CA PRO A 117 18.26 -26.60 61.86
C PRO A 117 17.62 -27.31 63.06
N MET A 118 16.38 -27.76 62.88
CA MET A 118 15.68 -28.61 63.83
C MET A 118 16.34 -29.99 63.84
N VAL A 119 16.93 -30.36 64.98
CA VAL A 119 17.52 -31.67 65.22
C VAL A 119 16.38 -32.69 65.20
N VAL A 120 16.38 -33.57 64.19
CA VAL A 120 15.45 -34.69 64.11
C VAL A 120 16.07 -35.83 64.92
N ASP A 121 15.42 -36.23 66.01
CA ASP A 121 15.83 -37.35 66.84
C ASP A 121 15.83 -38.65 66.02
N ALA A 122 17.04 -39.15 65.74
CA ALA A 122 17.28 -40.39 65.04
C ALA A 122 17.06 -41.59 65.98
N THR A 123 15.90 -42.22 65.93
CA THR A 123 15.67 -43.55 66.51
C THR A 123 16.06 -44.67 65.54
N ALA A 124 17.32 -44.69 65.12
CA ALA A 124 18.00 -45.86 64.57
C ALA A 124 19.53 -45.65 64.72
N PRO A 125 20.29 -46.66 65.19
CA PRO A 125 21.72 -46.47 65.42
C PRO A 125 22.44 -46.19 64.10
N PHE A 126 22.87 -44.95 63.90
CA PHE A 126 23.75 -44.55 62.81
C PHE A 126 25.12 -45.20 63.03
N THR A 127 25.39 -46.29 62.31
CA THR A 127 26.70 -46.95 62.32
C THR A 127 27.65 -46.17 61.41
N GLY A 128 28.41 -45.24 61.99
CA GLY A 128 29.45 -44.49 61.26
C GLY A 128 30.62 -45.39 60.85
N GLY A 129 30.75 -45.67 59.56
CA GLY A 129 31.86 -46.42 58.95
C GLY A 129 31.67 -46.62 57.44
N LEU A 130 32.72 -47.06 56.71
CA LEU A 130 32.60 -47.48 55.30
C LEU A 130 31.62 -48.65 55.21
N VAL A 131 30.40 -48.38 54.75
CA VAL A 131 29.35 -49.39 54.58
C VAL A 131 29.54 -50.07 53.22
N SER A 132 29.48 -51.41 53.19
CA SER A 132 29.58 -52.16 51.94
C SER A 132 28.36 -51.92 51.04
N ALA A 133 28.52 -52.00 49.71
CA ALA A 133 27.42 -51.81 48.76
C ALA A 133 26.22 -52.75 49.00
N ALA A 134 26.46 -53.92 49.59
CA ALA A 134 25.41 -54.87 49.98
C ALA A 134 24.61 -54.42 51.21
N GLN A 135 25.25 -53.76 52.18
CA GLN A 135 24.58 -53.19 53.35
C GLN A 135 23.82 -51.92 52.99
N LEU A 136 24.34 -51.08 52.08
CA LEU A 136 23.62 -49.92 51.53
C LEU A 136 22.32 -50.33 50.83
N LYS A 137 22.32 -51.42 50.04
CA LYS A 137 21.10 -51.95 49.39
C LYS A 137 20.05 -52.50 50.35
N LYS A 138 20.44 -52.86 51.59
CA LYS A 138 19.52 -53.32 52.63
C LYS A 138 18.95 -52.16 53.46
N ILE A 139 19.73 -51.09 53.62
CA ILE A 139 19.34 -49.91 54.39
C ILE A 139 18.51 -48.95 53.53
N LEU A 140 18.82 -48.83 52.24
CA LEU A 140 17.93 -48.14 51.31
C LEU A 140 16.67 -49.01 51.13
N PRO A 141 15.47 -48.50 51.46
CA PRO A 141 14.26 -49.20 51.08
C PRO A 141 14.26 -49.34 49.56
N GLN A 142 14.16 -50.57 49.04
CA GLN A 142 13.76 -50.77 47.66
C GLN A 142 12.32 -50.27 47.56
N SER A 143 12.16 -48.97 47.30
CA SER A 143 10.89 -48.42 46.85
C SER A 143 10.46 -49.27 45.67
N ALA A 144 9.29 -49.89 45.78
CA ALA A 144 8.61 -50.52 44.65
C ALA A 144 8.64 -49.56 43.44
N PRO A 145 8.68 -50.08 42.20
CA PRO A 145 8.60 -49.21 41.03
C PRO A 145 7.36 -48.33 41.20
N ALA A 146 7.57 -47.03 41.27
CA ALA A 146 6.47 -46.07 41.23
C ALA A 146 5.60 -46.43 40.01
N PRO A 147 4.26 -46.35 40.11
CA PRO A 147 3.42 -46.57 38.94
C PRO A 147 3.97 -45.69 37.81
N GLU A 148 4.21 -46.28 36.64
CA GLU A 148 4.60 -45.53 35.45
C GLU A 148 3.42 -44.62 35.10
N GLU A 149 3.36 -43.45 35.75
CA GLU A 149 2.45 -42.40 35.34
C GLU A 149 2.84 -42.06 33.91
N SER A 150 1.85 -42.13 33.02
CA SER A 150 2.11 -41.85 31.62
C SER A 150 2.72 -40.44 31.52
N PRO A 151 3.61 -40.19 30.54
CA PRO A 151 4.19 -38.85 30.39
C PRO A 151 3.11 -37.77 30.22
N GLU A 152 1.90 -38.15 29.81
CA GLU A 152 0.73 -37.28 29.73
C GLU A 152 0.10 -36.94 31.10
N ASP A 153 0.18 -37.85 32.07
CA ASP A 153 -0.33 -37.65 33.44
C ASP A 153 0.64 -36.80 34.26
N ILE A 154 1.95 -37.04 34.10
CA ILE A 154 3.00 -36.18 34.67
C ILE A 154 2.92 -34.77 34.06
N ALA A 155 2.68 -34.66 32.75
CA ALA A 155 2.48 -33.38 32.09
C ALA A 155 1.22 -32.65 32.59
N ARG A 156 0.10 -33.38 32.81
CA ARG A 156 -1.13 -32.81 33.41
C ARG A 156 -0.93 -32.38 34.86
N ALA A 157 -0.16 -33.12 35.65
CA ALA A 157 0.17 -32.74 37.03
C ALA A 157 1.07 -31.49 37.09
N GLN A 158 1.86 -31.22 36.04
CA GLN A 158 2.70 -30.04 35.88
C GLN A 158 2.04 -28.89 35.07
N GLU A 159 0.76 -29.01 34.68
CA GLU A 159 0.08 -27.97 33.89
C GLU A 159 -0.02 -26.66 34.68
N THR A 160 0.63 -25.63 34.15
CA THR A 160 0.66 -24.29 34.76
C THR A 160 -0.65 -23.56 34.49
N VAL A 161 -1.42 -23.27 35.54
CA VAL A 161 -2.71 -22.56 35.44
C VAL A 161 -2.48 -21.05 35.35
N TYR A 162 -2.65 -20.48 34.15
CA TYR A 162 -2.60 -19.05 33.93
C TYR A 162 -3.91 -18.38 34.38
N ARG A 163 -3.82 -17.27 35.10
CA ARG A 163 -4.95 -16.46 35.58
C ARG A 163 -4.78 -15.01 35.15
N ASP A 164 -5.89 -14.32 34.90
CA ASP A 164 -5.88 -12.88 34.64
C ASP A 164 -5.68 -12.06 35.92
N ALA A 165 -5.50 -10.74 35.78
CA ALA A 165 -5.36 -9.81 36.91
C ALA A 165 -6.59 -9.76 37.84
N SER A 166 -7.73 -10.34 37.43
CA SER A 166 -8.95 -10.50 38.22
C SER A 166 -9.11 -11.90 38.84
N GLY A 167 -8.13 -12.80 38.63
CA GLY A 167 -8.09 -14.16 39.18
C GLY A 167 -8.81 -15.22 38.33
N ARG A 168 -9.34 -14.89 37.15
CA ARG A 168 -10.04 -15.86 36.28
C ARG A 168 -9.03 -16.75 35.54
N LYS A 169 -9.26 -18.07 35.54
CA LYS A 169 -8.43 -19.03 34.79
C LYS A 169 -8.56 -18.76 33.29
N ILE A 170 -7.43 -18.56 32.60
CA ILE A 170 -7.37 -18.32 31.17
C ILE A 170 -7.06 -19.65 30.47
N ASP A 171 -7.93 -20.07 29.57
CA ASP A 171 -7.67 -21.23 28.72
C ASP A 171 -6.60 -20.86 27.67
N THR A 172 -5.36 -21.30 27.89
CA THR A 172 -4.19 -20.99 27.04
C THR A 172 -4.38 -21.41 25.59
N LYS A 173 -5.08 -22.53 25.35
CA LYS A 173 -5.43 -23.03 24.01
C LYS A 173 -6.40 -22.08 23.30
N ALA A 174 -7.41 -21.57 24.00
CA ALA A 174 -8.38 -20.63 23.45
C ALA A 174 -7.74 -19.25 23.20
N ALA A 175 -6.92 -18.76 24.13
CA ALA A 175 -6.19 -17.49 23.98
C ALA A 175 -5.18 -17.53 22.81
N LYS A 176 -4.48 -18.66 22.60
CA LYS A 176 -3.57 -18.84 21.47
C LYS A 176 -4.31 -18.97 20.13
N ALA A 177 -5.48 -19.60 20.12
CA ALA A 177 -6.34 -19.67 18.93
C ALA A 177 -6.90 -18.29 18.55
N GLU A 178 -7.41 -17.52 19.51
CA GLU A 178 -7.90 -16.15 19.30
C GLU A 178 -6.76 -15.21 18.86
N ALA A 179 -5.57 -15.32 19.47
CA ALA A 179 -4.40 -14.56 19.04
C ALA A 179 -3.96 -14.92 17.60
N ALA A 180 -4.01 -16.21 17.23
CA ALA A 180 -3.71 -16.66 15.87
C ALA A 180 -4.75 -16.16 14.85
N ARG A 181 -6.05 -16.14 15.21
CA ARG A 181 -7.12 -15.59 14.37
C ARG A 181 -6.98 -14.08 14.20
N LEU A 182 -6.73 -13.35 15.28
CA LEU A 182 -6.51 -11.90 15.24
C LEU A 182 -5.26 -11.55 14.43
N LYS A 183 -4.19 -12.35 14.51
CA LYS A 183 -3.00 -12.17 13.69
C LYS A 183 -3.30 -12.37 12.20
N ARG A 184 -4.03 -13.42 11.83
CA ARG A 184 -4.48 -13.64 10.44
C ARG A 184 -5.36 -12.52 9.92
N GLU A 185 -6.32 -12.05 10.72
CA GLU A 185 -7.21 -10.95 10.31
C GLU A 185 -6.43 -9.64 10.12
N ARG A 186 -5.41 -9.37 10.96
CA ARG A 186 -4.50 -8.22 10.78
C ARG A 186 -3.69 -8.36 9.50
N GLU A 187 -3.11 -9.52 9.25
CA GLU A 187 -2.37 -9.82 8.01
C GLU A 187 -3.26 -9.68 6.77
N GLU A 188 -4.51 -10.13 6.81
CA GLU A 188 -5.50 -9.96 5.74
C GLU A 188 -5.86 -8.49 5.52
N LYS A 189 -6.06 -7.71 6.58
CA LYS A 189 -6.33 -6.26 6.50
C LYS A 189 -5.13 -5.50 5.96
N GLU A 190 -3.91 -5.86 6.36
CA GLU A 190 -2.69 -5.29 5.84
C GLU A 190 -2.49 -5.65 4.36
N ALA A 191 -2.74 -6.91 3.98
CA ALA A 191 -2.72 -7.35 2.58
C ALA A 191 -3.77 -6.61 1.74
N ALA A 192 -5.01 -6.47 2.22
CA ALA A 192 -6.07 -5.72 1.56
C ALA A 192 -5.70 -4.23 1.40
N LYS A 193 -5.08 -3.62 2.41
CA LYS A 193 -4.57 -2.24 2.33
C LYS A 193 -3.43 -2.11 1.32
N MET A 194 -2.53 -3.08 1.26
CA MET A 194 -1.44 -3.14 0.29
C MET A 194 -1.96 -3.36 -1.14
N GLU A 195 -2.98 -4.19 -1.31
CA GLU A 195 -3.65 -4.41 -2.60
C GLU A 195 -4.44 -3.20 -3.06
N TRP A 196 -5.11 -2.52 -2.12
CA TRP A 196 -5.78 -1.25 -2.38
C TRP A 196 -4.81 -0.14 -2.77
N GLY A 197 -3.62 -0.13 -2.15
CA GLY A 197 -2.54 0.81 -2.49
C GLY A 197 -1.89 0.58 -3.85
N LYS A 198 -2.11 -0.58 -4.49
CA LYS A 198 -1.58 -0.88 -5.84
C LYS A 198 -2.47 -0.27 -6.92
N GLY A 199 -1.84 0.22 -7.98
CA GLY A 199 -2.57 0.76 -9.13
C GLY A 199 -3.35 -0.32 -9.88
N LEU A 200 -4.56 0.00 -10.36
CA LEU A 200 -5.38 -0.91 -11.16
C LEU A 200 -4.64 -1.41 -12.42
N VAL A 201 -3.87 -0.54 -13.07
CA VAL A 201 -3.08 -0.88 -14.27
C VAL A 201 -1.98 -1.88 -13.93
N GLN A 202 -1.26 -1.69 -12.82
CA GLN A 202 -0.19 -2.61 -12.39
C GLN A 202 -0.73 -4.00 -12.05
N ARG A 203 -1.96 -4.09 -11.53
CA ARG A 203 -2.64 -5.36 -11.29
C ARG A 203 -2.98 -6.06 -12.60
N GLN A 204 -3.59 -5.35 -13.54
CA GLN A 204 -3.94 -5.89 -14.85
C GLN A 204 -2.71 -6.30 -15.66
N GLU A 205 -1.63 -5.53 -15.61
CA GLU A 205 -0.36 -5.88 -16.24
C GLU A 205 0.24 -7.16 -15.65
N ARG A 206 0.21 -7.32 -14.32
CA ARG A 206 0.68 -8.54 -13.67
C ARG A 206 -0.14 -9.77 -14.06
N GLU A 207 -1.45 -9.62 -14.14
CA GLU A 207 -2.35 -10.69 -14.57
C GLU A 207 -2.08 -11.09 -16.01
N LYS A 208 -1.97 -10.10 -16.92
CA LYS A 208 -1.58 -10.34 -18.32
C LYS A 208 -0.23 -11.01 -18.45
N GLN A 209 0.78 -10.54 -17.69
CA GLN A 209 2.10 -11.18 -17.69
C GLN A 209 2.02 -12.63 -17.21
N ARG A 210 1.20 -12.92 -16.19
CA ARG A 210 1.00 -14.29 -15.73
C ARG A 210 0.36 -15.15 -16.83
N GLU A 211 -0.69 -14.66 -17.48
CA GLU A 211 -1.33 -15.36 -18.60
C GLU A 211 -0.35 -15.59 -19.76
N GLU A 212 0.47 -14.60 -20.09
CA GLU A 212 1.52 -14.72 -21.11
C GLU A 212 2.58 -15.76 -20.72
N LEU A 213 2.99 -15.82 -19.45
CA LEU A 213 3.91 -16.84 -18.96
C LEU A 213 3.30 -18.25 -19.01
N GLU A 214 2.03 -18.40 -18.67
CA GLU A 214 1.30 -19.67 -18.76
C GLU A 214 1.19 -20.12 -20.24
N LYS A 215 0.90 -19.19 -21.16
CA LYS A 215 0.92 -19.47 -22.62
C LYS A 215 2.32 -19.85 -23.09
N ASN A 216 3.33 -19.06 -22.74
CA ASN A 216 4.73 -19.30 -23.12
C ASN A 216 5.26 -20.63 -22.57
N ARG A 217 4.75 -21.10 -21.43
CA ARG A 217 5.09 -22.44 -20.89
C ARG A 217 4.66 -23.56 -21.83
N SER A 218 3.54 -23.40 -22.54
CA SER A 218 3.03 -24.39 -23.50
C SER A 218 3.58 -24.22 -24.92
N LEU A 219 4.06 -23.02 -25.26
CA LEU A 219 4.52 -22.70 -26.61
C LEU A 219 5.95 -23.21 -26.86
N PRO A 220 6.28 -23.59 -28.11
CA PRO A 220 7.66 -23.89 -28.48
C PRO A 220 8.53 -22.61 -28.45
N PHE A 221 9.83 -22.78 -28.23
CA PHE A 221 10.79 -21.66 -28.18
C PHE A 221 10.83 -20.84 -29.48
N SER A 222 10.72 -21.51 -30.64
CA SER A 222 10.78 -20.89 -31.96
C SER A 222 9.39 -20.81 -32.59
N ARG A 223 9.02 -19.64 -33.13
CA ARG A 223 7.82 -19.43 -33.96
C ARG A 223 8.17 -19.56 -35.43
N TYR A 224 7.42 -20.40 -36.16
CA TYR A 224 7.61 -20.62 -37.60
C TYR A 224 6.52 -19.89 -38.41
N LYS A 225 6.68 -19.87 -39.73
CA LYS A 225 5.72 -19.25 -40.66
C LYS A 225 4.33 -19.91 -40.60
N ASP A 226 4.26 -21.18 -40.20
CA ASP A 226 3.01 -21.94 -40.12
C ASP A 226 2.29 -21.79 -38.76
N ASP A 227 2.83 -20.97 -37.84
CA ASP A 227 2.23 -20.71 -36.53
C ASP A 227 0.87 -20.01 -36.68
N LYS A 228 -0.19 -20.62 -36.15
CA LYS A 228 -1.57 -20.16 -36.32
C LYS A 228 -1.82 -18.83 -35.63
N GLU A 229 -1.37 -18.69 -34.39
CA GLU A 229 -1.58 -17.46 -33.59
C GLU A 229 -0.87 -16.27 -34.23
N LEU A 230 0.36 -16.47 -34.70
CA LEU A 230 1.12 -15.43 -35.40
C LEU A 230 0.43 -14.99 -36.69
N ASN A 231 -0.05 -15.95 -37.49
CA ASN A 231 -0.74 -15.67 -38.74
C ASN A 231 -2.09 -14.97 -38.52
N GLU A 232 -2.80 -15.31 -37.45
CA GLU A 232 -4.04 -14.62 -37.05
C GLU A 232 -3.74 -13.17 -36.64
N MET A 233 -2.75 -12.94 -35.78
CA MET A 233 -2.33 -11.58 -35.39
C MET A 233 -1.90 -10.72 -36.59
N GLN A 234 -1.21 -11.31 -37.58
CA GLN A 234 -0.79 -10.59 -38.79
C GLN A 234 -1.98 -10.23 -39.69
N LYS A 235 -2.99 -11.11 -39.80
CA LYS A 235 -4.22 -10.83 -40.55
C LYS A 235 -5.07 -9.75 -39.88
N GLU A 236 -5.04 -9.66 -38.55
CA GLU A 236 -5.75 -8.63 -37.80
C GLU A 236 -5.06 -7.25 -37.84
N LYS A 237 -3.77 -7.19 -38.18
CA LYS A 237 -3.02 -5.94 -38.22
C LYS A 237 -3.57 -5.03 -39.32
N GLU A 238 -4.08 -3.87 -38.92
CA GLU A 238 -4.53 -2.84 -39.84
C GLU A 238 -3.34 -2.28 -40.64
N ILE A 239 -3.38 -2.42 -41.96
CA ILE A 239 -2.39 -1.89 -42.90
C ILE A 239 -2.87 -0.53 -43.38
N TRP A 240 -2.00 0.47 -43.27
CA TRP A 240 -2.30 1.80 -43.79
C TRP A 240 -2.41 1.78 -45.32
N ASN A 241 -3.41 2.48 -45.86
CA ASN A 241 -3.75 2.53 -47.30
C ASN A 241 -4.13 1.19 -47.95
N ASP A 242 -4.66 0.23 -47.20
CA ASP A 242 -5.27 -0.95 -47.81
C ASP A 242 -6.63 -0.60 -48.46
N PRO A 243 -6.79 -0.76 -49.79
CA PRO A 243 -8.06 -0.50 -50.46
C PRO A 243 -9.19 -1.43 -49.98
N MET A 244 -8.89 -2.65 -49.54
CA MET A 244 -9.90 -3.59 -49.03
C MET A 244 -10.36 -3.24 -47.61
N ALA A 245 -9.57 -2.52 -46.81
CA ALA A 245 -9.94 -2.16 -45.44
C ALA A 245 -11.25 -1.35 -45.37
N ALA A 246 -11.54 -0.53 -46.39
CA ALA A 246 -12.80 0.19 -46.52
C ALA A 246 -14.02 -0.74 -46.66
N PHE A 247 -13.84 -1.91 -47.30
CA PHE A 247 -14.90 -2.89 -47.51
C PHE A 247 -15.04 -3.87 -46.32
N LEU A 248 -13.94 -4.20 -45.66
CA LEU A 248 -13.93 -5.16 -44.54
C LEU A 248 -14.31 -4.54 -43.19
N SER A 249 -14.15 -3.23 -43.02
CA SER A 249 -14.45 -2.54 -41.75
C SER A 249 -15.95 -2.37 -41.50
N LYS A 250 -16.60 -3.41 -40.97
CA LYS A 250 -17.94 -3.26 -40.36
C LYS A 250 -17.82 -2.31 -39.17
N LYS A 251 -18.56 -1.18 -39.18
CA LYS A 251 -18.61 -0.23 -38.06
C LYS A 251 -19.10 -0.95 -36.80
N ARG A 252 -18.18 -1.42 -35.97
CA ARG A 252 -18.50 -2.05 -34.69
C ARG A 252 -19.12 -0.98 -33.80
N THR A 253 -20.34 -1.20 -33.33
CA THR A 253 -20.95 -0.37 -32.29
C THR A 253 -20.05 -0.48 -31.06
N LYS A 254 -19.47 0.64 -30.66
CA LYS A 254 -18.64 0.70 -29.45
C LYS A 254 -19.59 0.34 -28.30
N GLY A 255 -19.41 -0.84 -27.71
CA GLY A 255 -20.14 -1.26 -26.52
C GLY A 255 -19.96 -0.27 -25.35
N PRO A 256 -20.56 -0.51 -24.18
CA PRO A 256 -20.40 0.37 -23.03
C PRO A 256 -18.92 0.47 -22.64
N ARG A 257 -18.26 1.56 -23.05
CA ARG A 257 -16.87 1.87 -22.77
C ARG A 257 -16.81 3.00 -21.75
N LYS A 258 -15.74 3.01 -20.95
CA LYS A 258 -15.43 4.20 -20.14
C LYS A 258 -15.31 5.39 -21.10
N PRO A 259 -15.91 6.55 -20.77
CA PRO A 259 -15.80 7.73 -21.61
C PRO A 259 -14.32 8.04 -21.83
N GLU A 260 -13.96 8.36 -23.06
CA GLU A 260 -12.63 8.81 -23.47
C GLU A 260 -12.68 10.32 -23.72
N TYR A 261 -11.53 10.98 -23.62
CA TYR A 261 -11.43 12.41 -23.89
C TYR A 261 -11.66 12.70 -25.38
N THR A 262 -12.48 13.72 -25.66
CA THR A 262 -12.92 14.11 -27.02
C THR A 262 -12.48 15.53 -27.41
N GLY A 263 -11.65 16.19 -26.60
CA GLY A 263 -11.20 17.56 -26.85
C GLY A 263 -9.96 17.66 -27.77
N PRO A 264 -9.33 18.84 -27.85
CA PRO A 264 -8.12 19.07 -28.65
C PRO A 264 -6.98 18.12 -28.24
N PRO A 265 -6.07 17.77 -29.19
CA PRO A 265 -5.02 16.81 -28.92
C PRO A 265 -4.18 17.22 -27.69
N PRO A 266 -4.04 16.32 -26.69
CA PRO A 266 -3.27 16.62 -25.49
C PRO A 266 -1.78 16.80 -25.81
N PRO A 267 -1.04 17.56 -24.98
CA PRO A 267 0.42 17.55 -25.05
C PRO A 267 0.94 16.11 -24.83
N PRO A 268 2.03 15.72 -25.53
CA PRO A 268 2.61 14.40 -25.36
C PRO A 268 3.17 14.23 -23.94
N ASN A 269 3.06 13.02 -23.41
CA ASN A 269 3.59 12.61 -22.11
C ASN A 269 4.51 11.40 -22.34
N ARG A 270 5.59 11.28 -21.56
CA ARG A 270 6.50 10.12 -21.54
C ARG A 270 5.78 8.76 -21.57
N PHE A 271 4.63 8.65 -20.91
CA PHE A 271 3.90 7.39 -20.79
C PHE A 271 2.81 7.16 -21.84
N GLY A 272 2.57 8.11 -22.76
CA GLY A 272 1.49 7.99 -23.75
C GLY A 272 0.07 7.88 -23.16
N ILE A 273 -0.09 8.22 -21.87
CA ILE A 273 -1.37 8.12 -21.17
C ILE A 273 -2.28 9.25 -21.68
N LYS A 274 -3.45 8.86 -22.21
CA LYS A 274 -4.48 9.81 -22.62
C LYS A 274 -5.05 10.54 -21.39
N PRO A 275 -5.42 11.82 -21.51
CA PRO A 275 -6.09 12.55 -20.45
C PRO A 275 -7.43 11.90 -20.11
N GLY A 276 -7.90 12.15 -18.87
CA GLY A 276 -9.23 11.74 -18.46
C GLY A 276 -10.31 12.41 -19.30
N TYR A 277 -11.47 11.76 -19.43
CA TYR A 277 -12.58 12.24 -20.27
C TYR A 277 -13.13 13.64 -19.91
N ARG A 278 -12.86 14.11 -18.69
CA ARG A 278 -13.30 15.41 -18.16
C ARG A 278 -12.24 16.49 -18.25
N TRP A 279 -11.07 16.18 -18.80
CA TRP A 279 -10.04 17.18 -18.99
C TRP A 279 -10.55 18.25 -19.96
N ASP A 280 -10.24 19.51 -19.70
CA ASP A 280 -10.76 20.67 -20.43
C ASP A 280 -9.88 21.09 -21.61
N GLY A 281 -8.75 20.41 -21.81
CA GLY A 281 -7.79 20.71 -22.86
C GLY A 281 -6.77 21.79 -22.51
N VAL A 282 -6.87 22.41 -21.33
CA VAL A 282 -5.91 23.45 -20.89
C VAL A 282 -4.73 22.78 -20.18
N ASP A 283 -3.53 23.00 -20.72
CA ASP A 283 -2.28 22.56 -20.10
C ASP A 283 -1.97 23.43 -18.87
N ARG A 284 -1.86 22.77 -17.72
CA ARG A 284 -1.53 23.39 -16.42
C ARG A 284 -0.20 22.85 -15.86
N GLY A 285 0.63 22.25 -16.70
CA GLY A 285 1.92 21.71 -16.30
C GLY A 285 3.02 22.78 -16.15
N ASN A 286 4.05 22.46 -15.38
CA ASN A 286 5.29 23.26 -15.26
C ASN A 286 6.20 23.16 -16.52
N GLY A 287 5.70 22.66 -17.65
CA GLY A 287 6.49 22.44 -18.86
C GLY A 287 7.62 21.39 -18.74
N PHE A 288 7.64 20.58 -17.67
CA PHE A 288 8.68 19.57 -17.45
C PHE A 288 8.75 18.54 -18.58
N GLU A 289 7.62 17.97 -19.00
CA GLU A 289 7.56 16.98 -20.08
C GLU A 289 8.13 17.55 -21.40
N LYS A 290 7.81 18.82 -21.72
CA LYS A 290 8.36 19.52 -22.89
C LYS A 290 9.89 19.61 -22.83
N LYS A 291 10.44 20.04 -21.68
CA LYS A 291 11.89 20.13 -21.47
C LYS A 291 12.55 18.76 -21.52
N LEU A 292 11.89 17.73 -21.01
CA LEU A 292 12.39 16.35 -21.03
C LEU A 292 12.53 15.84 -22.47
N PHE A 293 11.51 16.04 -23.32
CA PHE A 293 11.59 15.66 -24.73
C PHE A 293 12.67 16.44 -25.49
N GLN A 294 12.81 17.74 -25.23
CA GLN A 294 13.88 18.56 -25.80
C GLN A 294 15.27 18.02 -25.40
N ALA A 295 15.47 17.69 -24.12
CA ALA A 295 16.72 17.12 -23.62
C ALA A 295 17.00 15.73 -24.19
N GLN A 296 15.97 14.89 -24.39
CA GLN A 296 16.15 13.58 -25.02
C GLN A 296 16.55 13.72 -26.49
N ASN A 297 15.92 14.65 -27.22
CA ASN A 297 16.26 14.92 -28.61
C ASN A 297 17.66 15.54 -28.75
N SER A 298 18.04 16.46 -27.84
CA SER A 298 19.38 17.05 -27.86
C SER A 298 20.47 16.00 -27.63
N ARG A 299 20.26 15.07 -26.68
CA ARG A 299 21.17 13.94 -26.45
C ARG A 299 21.30 13.02 -27.66
N LYS A 300 20.18 12.66 -28.30
CA LYS A 300 20.20 11.84 -29.53
C LYS A 300 20.94 12.55 -30.67
N ARG A 301 20.67 13.84 -30.87
CA ARG A 301 21.33 14.67 -31.88
C ARG A 301 22.84 14.73 -31.63
N THR A 302 23.28 15.06 -30.42
CA THR A 302 24.71 15.11 -30.08
C THR A 302 25.39 13.75 -30.22
N GLY A 303 24.71 12.65 -29.89
CA GLY A 303 25.23 11.30 -30.14
C GLY A 303 25.45 11.02 -31.62
N LEU A 304 24.49 11.37 -32.47
CA LEU A 304 24.61 11.24 -33.93
C LEU A 304 25.71 12.14 -34.50
N GLU A 305 25.79 13.39 -34.06
CA GLU A 305 26.85 14.32 -34.47
C GLU A 305 28.23 13.80 -34.08
N SER A 306 28.38 13.28 -32.85
CA SER A 306 29.64 12.69 -32.40
C SER A 306 30.03 11.44 -33.21
N TYR A 307 29.04 10.64 -33.60
CA TYR A 307 29.26 9.47 -34.45
C TYR A 307 29.66 9.88 -35.87
N GLN A 308 28.96 10.84 -36.47
CA GLN A 308 29.27 11.37 -37.79
C GLN A 308 30.66 11.97 -37.83
N TRP A 309 31.00 12.80 -36.84
CA TRP A 309 32.32 13.43 -36.75
C TRP A 309 33.45 12.40 -36.54
N GLY A 310 33.22 11.37 -35.73
CA GLY A 310 34.20 10.28 -35.54
C GLY A 310 34.33 9.34 -36.74
N ALA A 311 33.30 9.22 -37.58
CA ALA A 311 33.31 8.39 -38.78
C ALA A 311 33.88 9.13 -40.01
N GLU A 312 33.98 10.46 -39.99
CA GLU A 312 34.50 11.26 -41.11
C GLU A 312 36.03 11.14 -41.29
N ASP A 313 36.78 10.77 -40.25
CA ASP A 313 38.25 10.62 -40.26
C ASP A 313 38.71 9.14 -40.36
N MET A 314 37.79 8.22 -40.67
CA MET A 314 38.03 6.77 -40.81
C MET A 314 37.78 6.30 -42.24
#